data_AF-A0A2K6EFQ9-F1
#
_entry.id   AF-A0A2K6EFQ9-F1
#
_cell.length_a   1.000
_cell.length_b   1.000
_cell.length_c   1.000
_cell.angle_alpha   90.00
_cell.angle_beta   90.00
_cell.angle_gamma   90.00
#
_symmetry.space_group_name_H-M   'P 1'
#
loop_
_entity.id
_entity.type
_entity.pdbx_description
1 polymer ?
#
loop_
_entity_poly.entity_id
_entity_poly.type
_entity_poly.pdbx_seq_one_letter_code
_entity_poly.pdbx_strand_id
1 'polypeptide(L)' 'MMNTKGKRRVVPLATYMRIYKKGDIVYTKGMDTVQKGMPHKCYLGKTGRVFNVTQHAVGIVVNKQGQNSFQKD' A
#
# COMPACT_ATOMS: atom_id res chain seq x y z
N MET A 1 -1.43 10.58 7.38
CA MET A 1 -2.70 9.82 7.26
C MET A 1 -3.79 10.77 6.75
N MET A 2 -4.70 10.32 5.88
CA MET A 2 -5.82 11.13 5.38
C MET A 2 -7.11 10.78 6.13
N ASN A 3 -7.78 11.78 6.69
CA ASN A 3 -9.08 11.73 7.35
C ASN A 3 -10.21 11.79 6.30
N THR A 4 -10.97 10.69 6.15
CA THR A 4 -11.97 10.51 5.08
C THR A 4 -13.41 10.77 5.49
N LYS A 5 -13.67 11.53 6.56
CA LYS A 5 -15.03 11.98 6.89
C LYS A 5 -15.46 13.07 5.89
N GLY A 6 -15.98 12.67 4.72
CA GLY A 6 -16.67 13.55 3.76
C GLY A 6 -16.13 13.62 2.31
N LYS A 7 -14.96 13.05 2.00
CA LYS A 7 -14.35 13.12 0.66
C LYS A 7 -14.33 11.76 -0.02
N ARG A 8 -15.45 11.38 -0.65
CA ARG A 8 -15.68 10.05 -1.24
C ARG A 8 -15.33 9.92 -2.73
N ARG A 9 -15.17 11.01 -3.47
CA ARG A 9 -15.05 10.94 -4.95
C ARG A 9 -13.69 11.32 -5.52
N VAL A 10 -12.92 12.14 -4.82
CA VAL A 10 -11.67 12.71 -5.35
C VAL A 10 -10.49 12.26 -4.51
N VAL A 11 -9.54 11.59 -5.16
CA VAL A 11 -8.24 11.27 -4.57
C VAL A 11 -7.41 12.57 -4.55
N PRO A 12 -6.93 13.03 -3.39
CA PRO A 12 -6.13 14.25 -3.34
C PRO A 12 -4.80 14.02 -4.07
N LEU A 13 -4.37 15.06 -4.79
CA LEU A 13 -3.16 15.05 -5.63
C LEU A 13 -1.89 14.67 -4.83
N ALA A 14 -1.84 14.98 -3.55
CA ALA A 14 -0.78 14.58 -2.62
C ALA A 14 -0.56 13.06 -2.52
N THR A 15 -1.55 12.23 -2.88
CA THR A 15 -1.40 10.77 -2.92
C THR A 15 -0.50 10.34 -4.07
N TYR A 16 -0.63 10.99 -5.24
CA TYR A 16 0.14 10.68 -6.45
C TYR A 16 1.53 11.29 -6.42
N MET A 17 1.70 12.47 -5.82
CA MET A 17 3.01 13.13 -5.72
C MET A 17 3.93 12.52 -4.65
N ARG A 18 3.48 11.48 -3.94
CA ARG A 18 4.27 10.89 -2.86
C ARG A 18 5.44 10.11 -3.46
N ILE A 19 6.65 10.52 -3.11
CA ILE A 19 7.87 9.88 -3.58
C ILE A 19 8.08 8.60 -2.77
N TYR A 20 8.25 7.49 -3.47
CA TYR A 20 8.57 6.18 -2.88
C TYR A 20 9.94 5.74 -3.38
N LYS A 21 10.81 5.32 -2.45
CA LYS A 21 12.11 4.75 -2.77
C LYS A 21 12.17 3.28 -2.36
N LYS A 22 13.03 2.52 -3.04
CA LYS A 22 13.31 1.12 -2.68
C LYS A 22 13.89 1.07 -1.26
N GLY A 23 13.37 0.16 -0.43
CA GLY A 23 13.77 0.03 0.97
C GLY A 23 12.96 0.86 1.96
N ASP A 24 12.12 1.80 1.50
CA ASP A 24 11.25 2.58 2.38
C ASP A 24 10.20 1.67 3.05
N ILE A 25 9.86 2.00 4.30
CA ILE A 25 8.79 1.34 5.05
C ILE A 25 7.48 2.01 4.70
N VAL A 26 6.56 1.22 4.14
CA VAL A 26 5.27 1.69 3.66
C VAL A 26 4.12 0.89 4.26
N TYR A 27 2.99 1.57 4.44
CA TYR A 27 1.76 0.97 4.96
C TYR A 27 0.74 0.80 3.84
N THR A 28 0.18 -0.41 3.74
CA THR A 28 -0.82 -0.74 2.72
C THR A 28 -2.21 -0.34 3.17
N LYS A 29 -2.73 0.74 2.59
CA LYS A 29 -4.11 1.22 2.79
C LYS A 29 -4.91 1.07 1.49
N GLY A 30 -6.10 0.48 1.59
CA GLY A 30 -7.07 0.37 0.52
C GLY A 30 -7.90 1.64 0.42
N MET A 31 -8.12 2.10 -0.80
CA MET A 31 -9.05 3.19 -1.13
C MET A 31 -10.12 2.64 -2.08
N ASP A 32 -11.39 2.81 -1.72
CA ASP A 32 -12.51 2.27 -2.51
C ASP A 32 -12.75 3.04 -3.82
N THR A 33 -12.17 4.24 -3.96
CA THR A 33 -12.29 5.08 -5.16
C THR A 33 -11.38 4.65 -6.31
N VAL A 34 -10.36 3.83 -6.04
CA VAL A 34 -9.36 3.40 -7.03
C VAL A 34 -9.38 1.87 -7.10
N GLN A 35 -9.94 1.33 -8.18
CA GLN A 35 -10.06 -0.13 -8.35
C GLN A 35 -8.76 -0.76 -8.87
N LYS A 36 -8.03 -0.06 -9.75
CA LYS A 36 -6.77 -0.57 -10.33
C LYS A 36 -5.66 -0.53 -9.28
N GLY A 37 -4.92 -1.63 -9.15
CA GLY A 37 -3.85 -1.76 -8.15
C GLY A 37 -4.35 -1.84 -6.70
N MET A 38 -5.64 -2.09 -6.49
CA MET A 38 -6.19 -2.24 -5.15
C MET A 38 -5.62 -3.51 -4.48
N PRO A 39 -5.03 -3.39 -3.29
CA PRO A 39 -4.46 -4.55 -2.60
C PRO A 39 -5.58 -5.49 -2.14
N HIS A 40 -5.31 -6.79 -2.16
CA HIS A 40 -6.24 -7.78 -1.62
C HIS A 40 -6.49 -7.55 -0.12
N LYS A 41 -7.70 -7.89 0.36
CA LYS A 41 -8.14 -7.66 1.74
C LYS A 41 -7.16 -8.18 2.79
N CYS A 42 -6.48 -9.31 2.52
CA CYS A 42 -5.51 -9.91 3.44
C CYS A 42 -4.22 -9.09 3.64
N TYR A 43 -3.94 -8.08 2.79
CA TYR A 43 -2.76 -7.21 2.90
C TYR A 43 -3.10 -5.81 3.41
N LEU A 44 -4.39 -5.48 3.47
CA LEU A 44 -4.86 -4.24 4.04
C LEU A 44 -4.45 -4.16 5.50
N GLY A 45 -3.85 -3.05 5.91
CA GLY A 45 -3.44 -2.84 7.29
C GLY A 45 -2.07 -3.39 7.65
N LYS A 46 -1.33 -3.95 6.68
CA LYS A 46 0.02 -4.44 6.90
C LYS A 46 1.06 -3.41 6.49
N THR A 47 2.19 -3.44 7.19
CA THR A 47 3.39 -2.68 6.87
C THR A 47 4.38 -3.58 6.15
N GLY A 48 5.08 -3.04 5.17
CA GLY A 48 6.09 -3.77 4.39
C GLY A 48 7.18 -2.86 3.86
N ARG A 49 8.16 -3.46 3.20
CA ARG A 49 9.26 -2.74 2.53
C ARG A 49 9.04 -2.69 1.03
N VAL A 50 9.38 -1.56 0.41
CA VAL A 50 9.30 -1.40 -1.04
C VAL A 50 10.41 -2.21 -1.72
N PHE A 51 10.04 -3.15 -2.60
CA PHE A 51 11.00 -3.95 -3.39
C PHE A 51 11.21 -3.38 -4.80
N ASN A 52 10.13 -2.91 -5.43
CA ASN A 52 10.13 -2.38 -6.78
C ASN A 52 9.20 -1.17 -6.90
N VAL A 53 9.56 -0.23 -7.77
CA VAL A 53 8.77 0.96 -8.06
C VAL A 53 8.55 1.00 -9.57
N THR A 54 7.30 1.09 -9.98
CA THR A 54 6.88 1.21 -11.39
C THR A 54 6.16 2.54 -11.59
N GLN A 55 5.91 2.92 -12.85
CA GLN A 55 5.26 4.18 -13.20
C GLN A 55 3.90 4.39 -12.51
N HIS A 56 3.14 3.32 -12.27
CA HIS A 56 1.78 3.41 -11.74
C HIS A 56 1.55 2.61 -10.45
N ALA A 57 2.54 1.85 -9.97
CA ALA A 57 2.39 0.99 -8.80
C ALA A 57 3.69 0.82 -8.02
N VAL A 58 3.55 0.53 -6.74
CA VAL A 58 4.66 0.21 -5.83
C VAL A 58 4.53 -1.24 -5.41
N GLY A 59 5.58 -2.02 -5.64
CA GLY A 59 5.70 -3.38 -5.16
C GLY A 59 6.19 -3.39 -3.71
N ILE A 60 5.42 -4.02 -2.82
CA ILE A 60 5.70 -4.08 -1.38
C ILE A 60 5.85 -5.55 -0.96
N VAL A 61 6.96 -5.86 -0.30
CA VAL A 61 7.13 -7.13 0.42
C VAL A 61 6.49 -6.99 1.78
N VAL A 62 5.45 -7.79 2.00
CA VAL A 62 4.70 -7.83 3.25
C VAL A 62 4.82 -9.23 3.82
N ASN A 63 5.32 -9.34 5.05
CA ASN A 63 5.35 -10.61 5.72
C ASN A 63 3.93 -11.02 6.18
N LYS A 64 3.45 -12.16 5.69
CA LYS A 64 2.17 -12.75 6.10
C LYS A 64 2.47 -13.80 7.16
N GLN A 65 1.99 -13.58 8.39
CA GLN A 65 2.03 -14.63 9.41
C GLN A 65 1.08 -15.75 8.99
N GLY A 66 1.63 -16.86 8.51
CA GLY A 66 0.94 -18.15 8.39
C GLY A 66 1.21 -19.00 9.61
N GLN A 67 0.39 -20.02 9.88
CA GLN A 67 0.45 -20.84 11.09
C GLN A 67 1.83 -21.48 11.34
N ASN A 68 2.67 -21.73 10.32
CA ASN A 68 3.94 -22.48 10.49
C ASN A 68 5.23 -21.83 9.96
N SER A 69 5.23 -20.60 9.43
CA SER A 69 6.52 -19.97 9.06
C SER A 69 6.39 -18.48 8.73
N PHE A 70 7.17 -17.66 9.43
CA PHE A 70 7.59 -16.33 8.96
C PHE A 70 8.51 -16.54 7.76
N GLN A 71 8.02 -16.28 6.55
CA GLN A 71 8.88 -16.31 5.37
C GLN A 71 9.72 -15.03 5.38
N LYS A 72 11.02 -15.19 5.64
CA LYS A 72 11.98 -14.08 5.66
C LYS A 72 12.41 -13.76 4.23
N ASP A 73 12.48 -12.45 4.01
CA ASP A 73 13.08 -11.68 2.92
C ASP A 73 12.31 -11.54 1.61
#